data_AF-K1XI83-F1
#
_entry.id   AF-K1XI83-F1
#
_cell.length_a   1.000
_cell.length_b   1.000
_cell.length_c   1.000
_cell.angle_alpha   90.00
_cell.angle_beta   90.00
_cell.angle_gamma   90.00
#
_symmetry.space_group_name_H-M   'P 1'
#
loop_
_entity.id
_entity.type
_entity.pdbx_description
1 polymer ?
#
loop_
_entity_poly.entity_id
_entity_poly.type
_entity_poly.pdbx_seq_one_letter_code
_entity_poly.pdbx_strand_id
1 'polypeptide(L)'
;MANNDLLKWTTSDVDFYALLGVTFEACSESELRRAYRKTALKYHPDKVGKDFDPDKYELFQAANDVLSDPQLKAKYDNHRNAKLQKQRANELFEGKRRQMKEDLEARERGGTSGVKRGREEGETDMGIEMRKLAEEGRKRRAARQSMMAENAASSPAPPNRNAEPEPTLVPEEKTQKSQEPEEEDEVVRLERRIREAELAKAKRKADKKARKSGIFVPAESPAGKTGETKMGAETATPIKRPDIFRGLKADEQSSASPKFSFSPSIATPKRNDFAATMARLKEAEKKRMEEEIRQQESGTA
;
A
#
# COMPACT_ATOMS: atom_id res chain seq x y z
N MET A 1 16.44 48.70 4.51
CA MET A 1 16.79 47.89 3.31
C MET A 1 15.65 47.98 2.29
N ALA A 2 15.87 47.70 1.01
CA ALA A 2 14.77 47.63 0.06
C ALA A 2 13.92 46.37 0.30
N ASN A 3 12.62 46.39 -0.02
CA ASN A 3 11.73 45.24 0.18
C ASN A 3 12.20 43.95 -0.52
N ASN A 4 12.94 44.07 -1.62
CA ASN A 4 13.52 42.93 -2.33
C ASN A 4 14.64 42.25 -1.53
N ASP A 5 15.47 43.03 -0.82
CA ASP A 5 16.55 42.50 0.01
C ASP A 5 15.99 41.78 1.24
N LEU A 6 14.87 42.25 1.77
CA LEU A 6 14.18 41.63 2.90
C LEU A 6 13.56 40.27 2.52
N LEU A 7 13.13 40.12 1.26
CA LEU A 7 12.57 38.86 0.77
C LEU A 7 13.59 37.72 0.77
N LYS A 8 14.87 38.02 0.47
CA LYS A 8 15.99 37.06 0.58
C LYS A 8 16.05 36.43 1.96
N TRP A 9 15.90 37.25 2.99
CA TRP A 9 15.97 36.82 4.39
C TRP A 9 14.78 35.95 4.81
N THR A 10 13.59 36.14 4.22
CA THR A 10 12.41 35.30 4.54
C THR A 10 12.55 33.83 4.15
N THR A 11 13.40 33.51 3.18
CA THR A 11 13.66 32.15 2.69
C THR A 11 14.99 31.60 3.24
N SER A 12 15.65 32.36 4.12
CA SER A 12 16.93 31.95 4.71
C SER A 12 16.74 30.93 5.82
N ASP A 13 17.77 30.13 6.05
CA ASP A 13 17.78 29.06 7.06
C ASP A 13 17.97 29.57 8.50
N VAL A 14 18.11 30.88 8.68
CA VAL A 14 18.43 31.53 9.93
C VAL A 14 17.17 31.69 10.79
N ASP A 15 17.25 31.34 12.08
CA ASP A 15 16.15 31.53 13.04
C ASP A 15 16.23 32.93 13.68
N PHE A 16 15.42 33.88 13.18
CA PHE A 16 15.37 35.26 13.65
C PHE A 16 14.83 35.38 15.08
N TYR A 17 13.94 34.46 15.49
CA TYR A 17 13.41 34.44 16.85
C TYR A 17 14.51 34.05 17.84
N ALA A 18 15.27 32.99 17.50
CA ALA A 18 16.40 32.55 18.31
C ALA A 18 17.50 33.63 18.41
N LEU A 19 17.79 34.34 17.31
CA LEU A 19 18.75 35.44 17.30
C LEU A 19 18.35 36.58 18.25
N LEU A 20 17.09 36.99 18.21
CA LEU A 20 16.58 38.05 19.10
C LEU A 20 16.39 37.55 20.54
N GLY A 21 16.50 36.24 20.78
CA GLY A 21 16.29 35.60 22.08
C GLY A 21 14.82 35.59 22.51
N VAL A 22 13.91 35.52 21.55
CA VAL A 22 12.46 35.48 21.77
C VAL A 22 11.93 34.13 21.34
N THR A 23 10.97 33.57 22.08
CA THR A 23 10.28 32.36 21.64
C THR A 23 9.21 32.70 20.61
N PHE A 24 8.94 31.78 19.69
CA PHE A 24 7.88 31.96 18.68
C PHE A 24 6.51 32.27 19.32
N GLU A 25 6.22 31.65 20.47
CA GLU A 25 4.96 31.83 21.21
C GLU A 25 4.85 33.19 21.90
N ALA A 26 5.96 33.77 22.35
CA ALA A 26 5.99 35.07 23.04
C ALA A 26 6.13 36.25 22.06
N CYS A 27 6.01 36.03 20.75
CA CYS A 27 6.24 37.06 19.74
C CYS A 27 5.08 38.07 19.62
N SER A 28 4.83 38.86 20.67
CA SER A 28 4.09 40.10 20.58
C SER A 28 4.98 41.20 19.98
N GLU A 29 4.39 42.17 19.27
CA GLU A 29 5.16 43.25 18.64
C GLU A 29 5.93 44.11 19.66
N SER A 30 5.36 44.28 20.86
CA SER A 30 5.98 45.01 21.96
C SER A 30 7.20 44.27 22.53
N GLU A 31 7.13 42.94 22.63
CA GLU A 31 8.25 42.10 23.05
C GLU A 31 9.35 42.04 22.01
N LEU A 32 9.00 41.93 20.73
CA LEU A 32 9.95 41.97 19.62
C LEU A 32 10.76 43.28 19.64
N ARG A 33 10.08 44.43 19.75
CA ARG A 33 10.73 45.74 19.86
C ARG A 33 11.62 45.84 21.10
N ARG A 34 11.21 45.26 22.23
CA ARG A 34 12.01 45.24 23.47
C ARG A 34 13.25 44.35 23.31
N ALA A 35 13.11 43.17 22.72
CA ALA A 35 14.19 42.24 22.46
C ALA A 35 15.21 42.81 21.48
N TYR A 36 14.74 43.45 20.41
CA TYR A 36 15.60 44.17 19.47
C TYR A 36 16.40 45.28 20.16
N ARG A 37 15.78 46.14 20.98
CA ARG A 37 16.53 47.17 21.73
C ARG A 37 17.61 46.56 22.62
N LYS A 38 17.31 45.46 23.31
CA LYS A 38 18.27 44.76 24.18
C LYS A 38 19.43 44.15 23.40
N THR A 39 19.16 43.54 22.25
CA THR A 39 20.18 42.89 21.41
C THR A 39 21.00 43.92 20.64
N ALA A 40 20.37 44.97 20.09
CA ALA A 40 21.04 46.09 19.45
C ALA A 40 22.04 46.76 20.40
N LEU A 41 21.69 47.03 21.67
CA LEU A 41 22.61 47.59 22.65
C LEU A 41 23.79 46.66 23.00
N LYS A 42 23.65 45.35 22.80
CA LYS A 42 24.74 44.38 23.03
C LYS A 42 25.70 44.32 21.85
N TYR A 43 25.18 44.42 20.64
CA TYR A 43 25.94 44.28 19.39
C TYR A 43 26.17 45.61 18.65
N HIS A 44 25.94 46.75 19.32
CA HIS A 44 26.17 48.06 18.71
C HIS A 44 27.68 48.30 18.52
N PRO A 45 28.12 48.83 17.35
CA PRO A 45 29.53 49.06 17.08
C PRO A 45 30.20 49.97 18.13
N ASP A 46 29.47 50.96 18.66
CA ASP A 46 29.97 51.87 19.71
C ASP A 46 30.34 51.14 21.01
N LYS A 47 29.66 50.04 21.36
CA LYS A 47 29.87 49.33 22.62
C LYS A 47 30.85 48.17 22.49
N VAL A 48 30.88 47.53 21.32
CA VAL A 48 31.70 46.34 21.05
C VAL A 48 33.08 46.73 20.52
N GLY A 49 33.22 47.89 19.87
CA GLY A 49 34.50 48.42 19.40
C GLY A 49 35.18 47.48 18.40
N LYS A 50 36.24 46.81 18.83
CA LYS A 50 37.09 45.94 17.97
C LYS A 50 36.52 44.56 17.69
N ASP A 51 35.63 44.04 18.55
CA ASP A 51 35.02 42.72 18.37
C ASP A 51 33.70 42.78 17.57
N PHE A 52 33.49 43.89 16.85
CA PHE A 52 32.27 44.11 16.09
C PHE A 52 32.23 43.19 14.87
N ASP A 53 31.18 42.38 14.81
CA ASP A 53 30.91 41.48 13.70
C ASP A 53 29.82 42.11 12.81
N PRO A 54 30.19 42.64 11.62
CA PRO A 54 29.25 43.33 10.74
C PRO A 54 28.16 42.38 10.23
N ASP A 55 28.49 41.11 10.00
CA ASP A 55 27.55 40.13 9.44
C ASP A 55 26.43 39.83 10.44
N LYS A 56 26.80 39.66 11.73
CA LYS A 56 25.80 39.49 12.80
C LYS A 56 24.91 40.72 12.95
N TYR A 57 25.49 41.91 12.84
CA TYR A 57 24.74 43.16 12.92
C TYR A 57 23.72 43.30 11.78
N GLU A 58 24.10 42.95 10.55
CA GLU A 58 23.18 42.90 9.40
C GLU A 58 22.06 41.88 9.64
N LEU A 59 22.37 40.71 10.19
CA LEU A 59 21.37 39.70 10.57
C LEU A 59 20.37 40.23 11.60
N PHE A 60 20.82 40.99 12.60
CA PHE A 60 19.92 41.59 13.61
C PHE A 60 19.01 42.66 13.00
N GLN A 61 19.54 43.49 12.10
CA GLN A 61 18.74 44.47 11.38
C GLN A 61 17.70 43.77 10.50
N ALA A 62 18.12 42.79 9.70
CA ALA A 62 17.23 42.01 8.85
C ALA A 62 16.15 41.28 9.67
N ALA A 63 16.51 40.70 10.81
CA ALA A 63 15.57 40.05 11.72
C ALA A 63 14.48 41.02 12.20
N ASN A 64 14.86 42.23 12.61
CA ASN A 64 13.90 43.23 13.06
C ASN A 64 13.01 43.72 11.90
N ASP A 65 13.60 44.02 10.75
CA ASP A 65 12.86 44.52 9.59
C ASP A 65 11.84 43.47 9.10
N VAL A 66 12.23 42.20 8.95
CA VAL A 66 11.36 41.09 8.53
C VAL A 66 10.25 40.82 9.55
N LEU A 67 10.56 40.81 10.84
CA LEU A 67 9.58 40.50 11.89
C LEU A 67 8.68 41.70 12.25
N SER A 68 9.09 42.93 11.92
CA SER A 68 8.30 44.14 12.15
C SER A 68 7.16 44.31 11.15
N ASP A 69 7.36 43.94 9.89
CA ASP A 69 6.30 43.98 8.87
C ASP A 69 5.45 42.70 8.95
N PRO A 70 4.13 42.81 9.19
CA PRO A 70 3.25 41.65 9.26
C PRO A 70 3.24 40.80 7.98
N GLN A 71 3.44 41.39 6.80
CA GLN A 71 3.46 40.65 5.54
C GLN A 71 4.71 39.80 5.39
N LEU A 72 5.88 40.37 5.72
CA LEU A 72 7.16 39.66 5.67
C LEU A 72 7.25 38.61 6.77
N LYS A 73 6.78 38.93 7.97
CA LYS A 73 6.67 37.99 9.09
C LYS A 73 5.85 36.77 8.71
N ALA A 74 4.67 36.96 8.09
CA ALA A 74 3.84 35.84 7.65
C ALA A 74 4.55 34.94 6.64
N LYS A 75 5.30 35.52 5.68
CA LYS A 75 6.09 34.73 4.71
C LYS A 75 7.18 33.93 5.38
N TYR A 76 7.91 34.55 6.30
CA TYR A 76 8.96 33.90 7.08
C TYR A 76 8.40 32.76 7.94
N ASP A 77 7.30 33.00 8.67
CA ASP A 77 6.64 32.02 9.51
C ASP A 77 6.13 30.83 8.68
N ASN A 78 5.55 31.09 7.51
CA ASN A 78 5.12 30.05 6.57
C ASN A 78 6.30 29.20 6.07
N HIS A 79 7.42 29.84 5.69
CA HIS A 79 8.61 29.14 5.24
C HIS A 79 9.21 28.25 6.35
N ARG A 80 9.36 28.82 7.55
CA ARG A 80 9.84 28.12 8.75
C ARG A 80 8.95 26.91 9.10
N ASN A 81 7.63 27.11 9.09
CA ASN A 81 6.67 26.05 9.38
C ASN A 81 6.70 24.95 8.30
N ALA A 82 6.79 25.32 7.02
CA ALA A 82 6.92 24.35 5.93
C ALA A 82 8.20 23.52 6.06
N LYS A 83 9.32 24.15 6.44
CA LYS A 83 10.59 23.45 6.72
C LYS A 83 10.45 22.48 7.88
N LEU A 84 9.85 22.89 8.99
CA LEU A 84 9.63 22.04 10.15
C LEU A 84 8.69 20.86 9.83
N GLN A 85 7.64 21.11 9.05
CA GLN A 85 6.74 20.06 8.56
C GLN A 85 7.47 19.07 7.66
N LYS A 86 8.31 19.55 6.73
CA LYS A 86 9.13 18.70 5.87
C LYS A 86 10.11 17.85 6.68
N GLN A 87 10.75 18.43 7.69
CA GLN A 87 11.65 17.69 8.58
C GLN A 87 10.90 16.60 9.36
N ARG A 88 9.75 16.92 9.95
CA ARG A 88 8.90 15.93 10.62
C ARG A 88 8.43 14.83 9.68
N ALA A 89 8.02 15.19 8.47
CA ALA A 89 7.63 14.22 7.45
C ALA A 89 8.79 13.30 7.10
N ASN A 90 9.98 13.87 6.84
CA ASN A 90 11.18 13.10 6.57
C ASN A 90 11.51 12.15 7.71
N GLU A 91 11.45 12.59 8.96
CA GLU A 91 11.71 11.77 10.15
C GLU A 91 10.72 10.59 10.27
N LEU A 92 9.43 10.84 10.04
CA LEU A 92 8.39 9.81 9.99
C LEU A 92 8.66 8.78 8.88
N PHE A 93 9.04 9.26 7.68
CA PHE A 93 9.38 8.38 6.56
C PHE A 93 10.74 7.70 6.74
N GLU A 94 11.66 8.30 7.49
CA GLU A 94 12.99 7.77 7.77
C GLU A 94 12.92 6.57 8.70
N GLY A 95 12.03 6.58 9.70
CA GLY A 95 11.73 5.37 10.49
C GLY A 95 11.26 4.21 9.60
N LYS A 96 10.33 4.47 8.68
CA LYS A 96 9.83 3.46 7.74
C LYS A 96 10.90 3.03 6.73
N ARG A 97 11.69 3.96 6.21
CA ARG A 97 12.81 3.70 5.29
C ARG A 97 13.90 2.89 5.98
N ARG A 98 14.18 3.16 7.26
CA ARG A 98 15.12 2.40 8.09
C ARG A 98 14.62 0.98 8.31
N GLN A 99 13.35 0.79 8.66
CA GLN A 99 12.74 -0.54 8.78
C GLN A 99 12.82 -1.33 7.46
N MET A 100 12.49 -0.68 6.33
CA MET A 100 12.61 -1.34 5.03
C MET A 100 14.06 -1.66 4.67
N LYS A 101 15.00 -0.76 4.96
CA LYS A 101 16.44 -1.00 4.77
C LYS A 101 16.92 -2.16 5.64
N GLU A 102 16.48 -2.22 6.89
CA GLU A 102 16.84 -3.28 7.84
C GLU A 102 16.26 -4.64 7.44
N ASP A 103 15.01 -4.70 6.96
CA ASP A 103 14.44 -5.94 6.41
C ASP A 103 15.21 -6.43 5.18
N LEU A 104 15.62 -5.49 4.31
CA LEU A 104 16.41 -5.79 3.11
C LEU A 104 17.80 -6.29 3.49
N GLU A 105 18.50 -5.57 4.37
CA GLU A 105 19.81 -5.96 4.89
C GLU A 105 19.76 -7.27 5.69
N ALA A 106 18.69 -7.56 6.42
CA ALA A 106 18.51 -8.84 7.09
C ALA A 106 18.33 -9.98 6.09
N ARG A 107 17.68 -9.71 4.94
CA ARG A 107 17.57 -10.65 3.81
C ARG A 107 18.90 -10.85 3.10
N GLU A 108 19.73 -9.82 2.96
CA GLU A 108 21.04 -9.90 2.30
C GLU A 108 22.13 -10.48 3.21
N ARG A 109 22.16 -10.09 4.50
CA ARG A 109 23.05 -10.65 5.53
C ARG A 109 22.72 -12.10 5.86
N GLY A 110 21.44 -12.48 5.72
CA GLY A 110 20.99 -13.87 5.76
C GLY A 110 21.52 -14.73 4.60
N GLY A 111 22.35 -14.17 3.72
CA GLY A 111 22.96 -14.87 2.61
C GLY A 111 21.94 -15.20 1.54
N THR A 112 22.43 -15.28 0.33
CA THR A 112 21.76 -15.83 -0.84
C THR A 112 21.56 -17.36 -0.71
N SER A 113 21.15 -17.85 0.46
CA SER A 113 20.86 -19.25 0.74
C SER A 113 19.37 -19.44 1.01
N GLY A 114 18.63 -19.73 -0.07
CA GLY A 114 17.30 -20.30 0.04
C GLY A 114 16.17 -19.27 0.03
N VAL A 115 15.50 -19.20 -1.12
CA VAL A 115 14.08 -18.87 -1.21
C VAL A 115 13.31 -19.89 -0.34
N LYS A 116 13.26 -19.60 0.96
CA LYS A 116 12.50 -20.34 1.96
C LYS A 116 12.08 -19.34 3.03
N ARG A 117 11.06 -18.54 2.73
CA ARG A 117 10.12 -18.10 3.76
C ARG A 117 8.73 -18.42 3.26
N GLY A 118 8.01 -19.14 4.10
CA GLY A 118 6.61 -19.45 3.95
C GLY A 118 5.86 -18.20 3.51
N ARG A 119 5.48 -18.22 2.23
CA ARG A 119 4.15 -17.78 1.85
C ARG A 119 3.22 -18.57 2.77
N GLU A 120 2.30 -17.90 3.45
CA GLU A 120 1.16 -18.59 4.06
C GLU A 120 0.58 -19.46 2.95
N GLU A 121 0.91 -20.76 3.02
CA GLU A 121 0.42 -21.79 2.13
C GLU A 121 -1.04 -21.93 2.51
N GLY A 122 -1.88 -21.03 1.99
CA GLY A 122 -3.16 -21.50 1.51
C GLY A 122 -2.83 -22.64 0.58
N GLU A 123 -2.93 -23.86 1.10
CA GLU A 123 -2.75 -25.12 0.40
C GLU A 123 -3.59 -25.07 -0.86
N THR A 124 -3.02 -24.57 -1.94
CA THR A 124 -3.63 -24.71 -3.25
C THR A 124 -3.62 -26.20 -3.53
N ASP A 125 -4.79 -26.78 -3.85
CA ASP A 125 -4.98 -28.20 -4.22
C ASP A 125 -3.80 -28.76 -5.03
N MET A 126 -3.27 -27.95 -5.96
CA MET A 126 -2.14 -28.29 -6.82
C MET A 126 -0.83 -28.65 -6.08
N GLY A 127 -0.59 -28.10 -4.89
CA GLY A 127 0.59 -28.40 -4.07
C GLY A 127 0.48 -29.75 -3.35
N ILE A 128 -0.73 -30.09 -2.91
CA ILE A 128 -1.05 -31.42 -2.35
C ILE A 128 -0.96 -32.46 -3.47
N GLU A 129 -1.47 -32.13 -4.65
CA GLU A 129 -1.49 -32.99 -5.83
C GLU A 129 -0.08 -33.25 -6.40
N MET A 130 0.77 -32.24 -6.46
CA MET A 130 2.19 -32.42 -6.85
C MET A 130 2.97 -33.27 -5.85
N ARG A 131 2.65 -33.20 -4.55
CA ARG A 131 3.26 -34.04 -3.52
C ARG A 131 2.83 -35.50 -3.67
N LYS A 132 1.53 -35.72 -3.92
CA LYS A 132 0.95 -37.04 -4.18
C LYS A 132 1.51 -37.65 -5.47
N LEU A 133 1.63 -36.86 -6.54
CA LEU A 133 2.22 -37.29 -7.82
C LEU A 133 3.71 -37.64 -7.69
N ALA A 134 4.47 -36.89 -6.88
CA ALA A 134 5.87 -37.18 -6.61
C ALA A 134 6.07 -38.42 -5.72
N GLU A 135 5.13 -38.71 -4.82
CA GLU A 135 5.13 -39.90 -3.97
C GLU A 135 4.74 -41.14 -4.78
N GLU A 136 3.73 -41.03 -5.63
CA GLU A 136 3.31 -42.09 -6.55
C GLU A 136 4.41 -42.40 -7.58
N GLY A 137 5.07 -41.37 -8.13
CA GLY A 137 6.21 -41.54 -9.02
C GLY A 137 7.45 -42.15 -8.33
N ARG A 138 7.61 -41.96 -7.02
CA ARG A 138 8.64 -42.66 -6.23
C ARG A 138 8.26 -44.11 -5.98
N LYS A 139 7.02 -44.37 -5.58
CA LYS A 139 6.51 -45.72 -5.33
C LYS A 139 6.51 -46.59 -6.58
N ARG A 140 6.15 -46.03 -7.74
CA ARG A 140 6.19 -46.73 -9.04
C ARG A 140 7.61 -47.11 -9.47
N ARG A 141 8.60 -46.23 -9.21
CA ARG A 141 10.02 -46.52 -9.49
C ARG A 141 10.58 -47.56 -8.53
N ALA A 142 10.25 -47.46 -7.24
CA ALA A 142 10.64 -48.46 -6.25
C ALA A 142 10.04 -49.83 -6.54
N ALA A 143 8.76 -49.89 -6.91
CA ALA A 143 8.09 -51.13 -7.31
C ALA A 143 8.69 -51.71 -8.61
N ARG A 144 8.99 -50.86 -9.60
CA ARG A 144 9.68 -51.33 -10.82
C ARG A 144 11.08 -51.85 -10.52
N GLN A 145 11.81 -51.19 -9.62
CA GLN A 145 13.12 -51.65 -9.17
C GLN A 145 13.03 -52.94 -8.36
N SER A 146 12.04 -53.09 -7.48
CA SER A 146 11.84 -54.33 -6.73
C SER A 146 11.42 -55.47 -7.64
N MET A 147 10.51 -55.25 -8.58
CA MET A 147 10.11 -56.25 -9.58
C MET A 147 11.27 -56.62 -10.52
N MET A 148 12.13 -55.67 -10.89
CA MET A 148 13.35 -55.97 -11.65
C MET A 148 14.37 -56.73 -10.81
N ALA A 149 14.50 -56.42 -9.52
CA ALA A 149 15.40 -57.14 -8.61
C ALA A 149 14.90 -58.57 -8.32
N GLU A 150 13.60 -58.76 -8.18
CA GLU A 150 12.97 -60.06 -7.98
C GLU A 150 13.05 -60.93 -9.24
N ASN A 151 12.78 -60.35 -10.42
CA ASN A 151 12.98 -61.04 -11.69
C ASN A 151 14.46 -61.36 -11.97
N ALA A 152 15.39 -60.49 -11.54
CA ALA A 152 16.83 -60.77 -11.63
C ALA A 152 17.28 -61.86 -10.63
N ALA A 153 16.63 -61.96 -9.47
CA ALA A 153 16.89 -63.02 -8.48
C ALA A 153 16.23 -64.36 -8.84
N SER A 154 15.13 -64.32 -9.61
CA SER A 154 14.35 -65.48 -10.07
C SER A 154 14.83 -66.02 -11.44
N SER A 155 15.80 -65.37 -12.10
CA SER A 155 16.34 -65.83 -13.38
C SER A 155 17.47 -66.84 -13.17
N PRO A 156 17.28 -68.15 -13.47
CA PRO A 156 18.40 -69.08 -13.55
C PRO A 156 19.31 -68.72 -14.74
N ALA A 157 20.61 -68.91 -14.55
CA ALA A 157 21.67 -68.65 -15.53
C ALA A 157 21.33 -69.17 -16.96
N PRO A 158 21.83 -68.51 -18.02
CA PRO A 158 21.47 -68.85 -19.40
C PRO A 158 21.83 -70.31 -19.72
N PRO A 159 20.93 -71.09 -20.35
CA PRO A 159 21.17 -72.49 -20.63
C PRO A 159 22.19 -72.68 -21.76
N ASN A 160 23.06 -73.68 -21.55
CA ASN A 160 23.99 -74.24 -22.53
C ASN A 160 23.22 -74.85 -23.72
N ARG A 161 23.78 -74.69 -24.93
CA ARG A 161 23.25 -75.19 -26.20
C ARG A 161 23.08 -76.71 -26.15
N ASN A 162 21.87 -77.22 -26.40
CA ASN A 162 21.55 -78.37 -27.28
C ASN A 162 20.08 -78.81 -27.12
N ALA A 163 19.45 -79.10 -28.27
CA ALA A 163 18.18 -79.83 -28.50
C ALA A 163 16.84 -79.04 -28.54
N GLU A 164 16.36 -78.83 -29.78
CA GLU A 164 14.93 -78.78 -30.20
C GLU A 164 14.37 -80.24 -30.39
N PRO A 165 13.08 -80.51 -30.76
CA PRO A 165 11.91 -79.63 -31.00
C PRO A 165 10.51 -80.08 -30.44
N GLU A 166 9.58 -79.11 -30.39
CA GLU A 166 8.12 -79.17 -30.76
C GLU A 166 7.09 -79.97 -29.90
N PRO A 167 5.75 -79.78 -30.06
CA PRO A 167 4.95 -78.53 -29.99
C PRO A 167 3.58 -78.72 -29.27
N THR A 168 2.77 -77.65 -29.11
CA THR A 168 1.30 -77.54 -29.33
C THR A 168 0.67 -76.41 -28.49
N LEU A 169 0.20 -75.31 -29.14
CA LEU A 169 -1.20 -74.98 -29.56
C LEU A 169 -2.04 -74.18 -28.52
N VAL A 170 -2.00 -72.84 -28.67
CA VAL A 170 -3.07 -71.78 -28.75
C VAL A 170 -4.56 -72.10 -28.42
N PRO A 171 -5.51 -71.11 -28.36
CA PRO A 171 -5.51 -69.70 -27.88
C PRO A 171 -6.84 -69.31 -27.13
N GLU A 172 -7.01 -68.05 -26.65
CA GLU A 172 -8.06 -67.10 -27.14
C GLU A 172 -8.39 -65.92 -26.21
N GLU A 173 -8.52 -64.78 -26.88
CA GLU A 173 -9.04 -63.48 -26.47
C GLU A 173 -10.53 -63.51 -26.08
N LYS A 174 -10.95 -62.51 -25.28
CA LYS A 174 -12.24 -61.86 -25.49
C LYS A 174 -12.17 -60.37 -25.12
N THR A 175 -12.01 -59.57 -26.16
CA THR A 175 -12.49 -58.19 -26.26
C THR A 175 -14.02 -58.14 -26.17
N GLN A 176 -14.57 -57.16 -25.42
CA GLN A 176 -15.90 -56.54 -25.63
C GLN A 176 -15.96 -55.28 -24.73
N LYS A 177 -15.75 -54.07 -25.27
CA LYS A 177 -16.70 -53.18 -25.98
C LYS A 177 -17.42 -52.19 -25.03
N SER A 178 -16.84 -50.99 -24.98
CA SER A 178 -17.46 -49.64 -24.96
C SER A 178 -18.59 -49.29 -23.98
N GLN A 179 -18.26 -48.40 -23.04
CA GLN A 179 -19.11 -47.26 -22.66
C GLN A 179 -18.19 -46.05 -22.46
N GLU A 180 -18.12 -45.18 -23.47
CA GLU A 180 -17.54 -43.83 -23.34
C GLU A 180 -18.60 -42.93 -22.67
N PRO A 181 -18.37 -42.37 -21.48
CA PRO A 181 -19.06 -41.16 -21.11
C PRO A 181 -18.42 -40.01 -21.89
N GLU A 182 -19.22 -39.20 -22.57
CA GLU A 182 -18.74 -37.96 -23.17
C GLU A 182 -18.06 -37.12 -22.09
N GLU A 183 -16.72 -37.13 -22.11
CA GLU A 183 -15.88 -36.23 -21.34
C GLU A 183 -16.15 -34.84 -21.91
N GLU A 184 -17.12 -34.12 -21.35
CA GLU A 184 -17.15 -32.66 -21.54
C GLU A 184 -15.76 -32.16 -21.14
N ASP A 185 -14.97 -31.70 -22.11
CA ASP A 185 -13.62 -31.18 -21.93
C ASP A 185 -13.59 -30.37 -20.64
N GLU A 186 -12.81 -30.82 -19.64
CA GLU A 186 -12.82 -30.24 -18.31
C GLU A 186 -12.57 -28.72 -18.35
N VAL A 187 -11.86 -28.27 -19.39
CA VAL A 187 -11.65 -26.87 -19.78
C VAL A 187 -12.96 -26.13 -20.01
N VAL A 188 -13.89 -26.67 -20.82
CA VAL A 188 -15.19 -26.04 -21.12
C VAL A 188 -16.06 -25.96 -19.87
N ARG A 189 -16.00 -26.98 -19.01
CA ARG A 189 -16.70 -26.98 -17.72
C ARG A 189 -16.13 -25.92 -16.77
N LEU A 190 -14.81 -25.78 -16.73
CA LEU A 190 -14.11 -24.76 -15.93
C LEU A 190 -14.39 -23.35 -16.46
N GLU A 191 -14.38 -23.15 -17.78
CA GLU A 191 -14.72 -21.89 -18.43
C GLU A 191 -16.16 -21.46 -18.12
N ARG A 192 -17.12 -22.40 -18.16
CA ARG A 192 -18.51 -22.15 -17.76
C ARG A 192 -18.60 -21.69 -16.29
N ARG A 193 -17.88 -22.36 -15.39
CA ARG A 193 -17.80 -22.00 -13.96
C ARG A 193 -17.17 -20.63 -13.72
N ILE A 194 -16.10 -20.30 -14.44
CA ILE A 194 -15.43 -18.99 -14.36
C ILE A 194 -16.40 -17.90 -14.80
N ARG A 195 -17.07 -18.09 -15.94
CA ARG A 195 -18.04 -17.13 -16.47
C ARG A 195 -19.23 -16.92 -15.54
N GLU A 196 -19.75 -18.00 -14.95
CA GLU A 196 -20.83 -17.93 -13.96
C GLU A 196 -20.39 -17.19 -12.68
N ALA A 197 -19.18 -17.46 -12.19
CA ALA A 197 -18.63 -16.79 -11.01
C ALA A 197 -18.40 -15.29 -11.26
N GLU A 198 -17.99 -14.90 -12.47
CA GLU A 198 -17.86 -13.50 -12.87
C GLU A 198 -19.20 -12.79 -12.95
N LEU A 199 -20.23 -13.43 -13.53
CA LEU A 199 -21.59 -12.90 -13.57
C LEU A 199 -22.19 -12.75 -12.17
N ALA A 200 -21.97 -13.72 -11.28
CA ALA A 200 -22.40 -13.63 -9.88
C ALA A 200 -21.71 -12.49 -9.12
N LYS A 201 -20.40 -12.26 -9.37
CA LYS A 201 -19.66 -11.11 -8.82
C LYS A 201 -20.17 -9.78 -9.39
N ALA A 202 -20.51 -9.74 -10.69
CA ALA A 202 -21.08 -8.56 -11.33
C ALA A 202 -22.47 -8.22 -10.74
N LYS A 203 -23.33 -9.22 -10.55
CA LYS A 203 -24.65 -9.07 -9.92
C LYS A 203 -24.55 -8.54 -8.49
N ARG A 204 -23.67 -9.12 -7.67
CA ARG A 204 -23.40 -8.63 -6.29
C ARG A 204 -22.90 -7.19 -6.25
N LYS A 205 -22.07 -6.77 -7.21
CA LYS A 205 -21.61 -5.38 -7.33
C LYS A 205 -22.75 -4.45 -7.76
N ALA A 206 -23.60 -4.88 -8.69
CA ALA A 206 -24.78 -4.14 -9.13
C ALA A 206 -25.79 -3.95 -7.98
N ASP A 207 -26.09 -5.00 -7.22
CA ASP A 207 -26.95 -4.94 -6.03
C ASP A 207 -26.40 -4.00 -4.95
N LYS A 208 -25.08 -4.06 -4.69
CA LYS A 208 -24.43 -3.15 -3.73
C LYS A 208 -24.46 -1.70 -4.22
N LYS A 209 -24.35 -1.48 -5.54
CA LYS A 209 -24.46 -0.15 -6.17
C LYS A 209 -25.90 0.37 -6.08
N ALA A 210 -26.90 -0.46 -6.36
CA ALA A 210 -28.32 -0.12 -6.25
C ALA A 210 -28.72 0.22 -4.80
N ARG A 211 -28.25 -0.57 -3.82
CA ARG A 211 -28.43 -0.28 -2.39
C ARG A 211 -27.73 1.01 -1.95
N LYS A 212 -26.55 1.32 -2.50
CA LYS A 212 -25.80 2.55 -2.22
C LYS A 212 -26.45 3.78 -2.86
N SER A 213 -27.09 3.64 -4.02
CA SER A 213 -27.77 4.73 -4.72
C SER A 213 -29.19 5.00 -4.25
N GLY A 214 -29.70 4.27 -3.24
CA GLY A 214 -30.99 4.57 -2.59
C GLY A 214 -32.23 4.43 -3.47
N ILE A 215 -32.13 3.75 -4.62
CA ILE A 215 -33.28 3.50 -5.50
C ILE A 215 -33.86 2.15 -5.13
N PHE A 216 -34.89 2.17 -4.28
CA PHE A 216 -35.71 1.03 -3.93
C PHE A 216 -36.62 0.69 -5.12
N VAL A 217 -36.34 -0.42 -5.80
CA VAL A 217 -37.25 -1.02 -6.78
C VAL A 217 -37.95 -2.19 -6.06
N PRO A 218 -39.24 -2.07 -5.68
CA PRO A 218 -39.98 -3.20 -5.18
C PRO A 218 -40.32 -4.13 -6.35
N ALA A 219 -39.96 -5.41 -6.23
CA ALA A 219 -40.44 -6.44 -7.12
C ALA A 219 -41.93 -6.70 -6.85
N GLU A 220 -42.73 -6.70 -7.92
CA GLU A 220 -44.17 -6.97 -7.89
C GLU A 220 -44.51 -8.42 -7.51
N SER A 221 -45.71 -8.56 -6.91
CA SER A 221 -46.70 -9.65 -7.05
C SER A 221 -46.84 -10.63 -5.86
N PRO A 222 -48.04 -11.20 -5.56
CA PRO A 222 -49.41 -10.63 -5.59
C PRO A 222 -50.29 -10.97 -4.34
N ALA A 223 -51.39 -10.21 -4.21
CA ALA A 223 -52.71 -10.59 -3.64
C ALA A 223 -52.86 -11.05 -2.16
N GLY A 224 -53.65 -10.28 -1.41
CA GLY A 224 -54.32 -10.70 -0.17
C GLY A 224 -55.30 -9.64 0.32
N LYS A 225 -56.60 -9.84 0.05
CA LYS A 225 -57.74 -8.96 0.39
C LYS A 225 -58.17 -9.09 1.87
N THR A 226 -58.99 -8.10 2.28
CA THR A 226 -59.97 -8.07 3.40
C THR A 226 -59.39 -7.67 4.77
N GLY A 227 -60.04 -6.86 5.61
CA GLY A 227 -61.41 -6.36 5.62
C GLY A 227 -61.57 -5.18 6.58
N GLU A 228 -62.75 -4.58 6.48
CA GLU A 228 -63.24 -3.39 7.15
C GLU A 228 -63.33 -3.52 8.68
N THR A 229 -63.26 -2.41 9.41
CA THR A 229 -64.28 -2.01 10.40
C THR A 229 -64.08 -0.57 10.86
N LYS A 230 -65.17 0.20 10.83
CA LYS A 230 -65.37 1.55 11.38
C LYS A 230 -65.96 1.46 12.80
N MET A 231 -66.02 2.63 13.46
CA MET A 231 -66.71 2.99 14.72
C MET A 231 -65.83 2.81 15.97
N GLY A 232 -65.69 3.73 16.92
CA GLY A 232 -66.30 5.03 17.21
C GLY A 232 -66.16 5.29 18.74
N ALA A 233 -66.23 6.57 19.14
CA ALA A 233 -66.46 7.08 20.51
C ALA A 233 -65.28 7.21 21.53
N GLU A 234 -64.74 8.43 21.57
CA GLU A 234 -64.69 9.41 22.69
C GLU A 234 -64.19 9.07 24.12
N THR A 235 -63.48 10.09 24.66
CA THR A 235 -63.21 10.46 26.07
C THR A 235 -61.93 9.93 26.75
N ALA A 236 -60.89 10.78 26.84
CA ALA A 236 -60.08 10.97 28.05
C ALA A 236 -59.05 12.11 27.89
N THR A 237 -59.03 12.98 28.89
CA THR A 237 -58.25 14.19 29.17
C THR A 237 -56.73 14.15 28.93
N PRO A 238 -56.08 15.29 28.60
CA PRO A 238 -54.62 15.37 28.49
C PRO A 238 -53.99 15.65 29.86
N ILE A 239 -53.23 14.69 30.40
CA ILE A 239 -52.41 14.90 31.60
C ILE A 239 -51.12 15.64 31.20
N LYS A 240 -51.13 16.95 31.42
CA LYS A 240 -49.92 17.81 31.43
C LYS A 240 -49.08 17.45 32.65
N ARG A 241 -47.87 16.93 32.46
CA ARG A 241 -46.86 16.83 33.52
C ARG A 241 -46.20 18.20 33.71
N PRO A 242 -46.01 18.69 34.95
CA PRO A 242 -45.29 19.93 35.19
C PRO A 242 -43.78 19.73 34.98
N ASP A 243 -43.17 20.61 34.18
CA ASP A 243 -41.72 20.75 34.02
C ASP A 243 -41.10 21.24 35.33
N ILE A 244 -40.41 20.35 36.05
CA ILE A 244 -39.70 20.67 37.30
C ILE A 244 -38.17 20.79 37.11
N PHE A 245 -37.63 20.57 35.91
CA PHE A 245 -36.20 20.79 35.65
C PHE A 245 -35.95 22.05 34.82
N ARG A 246 -36.15 23.19 35.48
CA ARG A 246 -35.56 24.47 35.04
C ARG A 246 -34.23 24.63 35.78
N GLY A 247 -33.13 24.43 35.06
CA GLY A 247 -31.79 24.80 35.52
C GLY A 247 -30.83 23.63 35.66
N LEU A 248 -30.01 23.42 34.63
CA LEU A 248 -28.54 23.47 34.67
C LEU A 248 -28.07 23.07 33.26
N LYS A 249 -27.69 24.06 32.45
CA LYS A 249 -26.88 23.80 31.25
C LYS A 249 -25.49 23.38 31.75
N ALA A 250 -25.26 22.08 31.84
CA ALA A 250 -23.92 21.53 31.80
C ALA A 250 -23.59 21.33 30.31
N ASP A 251 -22.65 22.11 29.81
CA ASP A 251 -22.06 21.89 28.50
C ASP A 251 -21.25 20.57 28.55
N GLU A 252 -21.88 19.47 28.15
CA GLU A 252 -21.16 18.24 27.77
C GLU A 252 -20.41 18.49 26.46
N GLN A 253 -19.26 19.15 26.56
CA GLN A 253 -18.19 19.03 25.58
C GLN A 253 -17.68 17.59 25.64
N SER A 254 -18.25 16.74 24.79
CA SER A 254 -17.78 15.38 24.53
C SER A 254 -16.27 15.38 24.30
N SER A 255 -15.53 14.68 25.14
CA SER A 255 -14.10 14.36 25.00
C SER A 255 -13.84 13.33 23.89
N ALA A 256 -14.44 13.53 22.71
CA ALA A 256 -14.14 12.75 21.53
C ALA A 256 -12.88 13.31 20.88
N SER A 257 -11.73 12.69 21.19
CA SER A 257 -10.47 12.94 20.49
C SER A 257 -10.69 12.89 18.98
N PRO A 258 -10.19 13.87 18.20
CA PRO A 258 -10.31 13.82 16.75
C PRO A 258 -9.54 12.61 16.25
N LYS A 259 -10.26 11.57 15.82
CA LYS A 259 -9.69 10.43 15.10
C LYS A 259 -9.22 10.94 13.75
N PHE A 260 -8.00 11.43 13.70
CA PHE A 260 -7.30 11.82 12.48
C PHE A 260 -7.03 10.54 11.68
N SER A 261 -8.03 10.10 10.92
CA SER A 261 -7.86 9.05 9.93
C SER A 261 -7.08 9.64 8.77
N PHE A 262 -5.76 9.60 8.88
CA PHE A 262 -4.90 9.66 7.71
C PHE A 262 -5.10 8.35 6.94
N SER A 263 -6.21 8.27 6.21
CA SER A 263 -6.22 7.42 5.02
C SER A 263 -5.23 8.08 4.10
N PRO A 264 -4.05 7.47 3.83
CA PRO A 264 -3.24 7.98 2.76
C PRO A 264 -4.12 7.79 1.52
N SER A 265 -4.57 8.89 0.93
CA SER A 265 -4.88 8.88 -0.48
C SER A 265 -3.55 8.62 -1.18
N ILE A 266 -3.08 7.36 -1.10
CA ILE A 266 -2.35 6.76 -2.19
C ILE A 266 -3.38 6.85 -3.30
N ALA A 267 -3.28 7.92 -4.09
CA ALA A 267 -3.76 7.91 -5.44
C ALA A 267 -3.17 6.62 -6.01
N THR A 268 -3.97 5.56 -6.06
CA THR A 268 -3.61 4.35 -6.77
C THR A 268 -3.22 4.87 -8.14
N PRO A 269 -1.97 4.67 -8.59
CA PRO A 269 -1.58 5.11 -9.92
C PRO A 269 -2.65 4.55 -10.84
N LYS A 270 -3.28 5.42 -11.64
CA LYS A 270 -4.29 4.96 -12.59
C LYS A 270 -3.59 3.84 -13.36
N ARG A 271 -4.29 2.74 -13.64
CA ARG A 271 -3.72 1.52 -14.26
C ARG A 271 -2.86 1.77 -15.52
N ASN A 272 -2.88 2.99 -16.06
CA ASN A 272 -2.15 3.45 -17.23
C ASN A 272 -0.81 4.14 -16.92
N ASP A 273 -0.53 4.54 -15.67
CA ASP A 273 0.67 5.33 -15.35
C ASP A 273 1.92 4.45 -15.16
N PHE A 274 1.79 3.28 -14.53
CA PHE A 274 2.93 2.37 -14.31
C PHE A 274 3.44 1.74 -15.61
N ALA A 275 2.53 1.35 -16.51
CA ALA A 275 2.90 0.82 -17.81
C ALA A 275 3.61 1.88 -18.67
N ALA A 276 3.14 3.13 -18.62
CA ALA A 276 3.77 4.25 -19.31
C ALA A 276 5.16 4.57 -18.73
N THR A 277 5.34 4.52 -17.40
CA THR A 277 6.66 4.71 -16.77
C THR A 277 7.62 3.59 -17.14
N MET A 278 7.17 2.33 -17.17
CA MET A 278 8.01 1.20 -17.56
C MET A 278 8.36 1.23 -19.06
N ALA A 279 7.44 1.67 -19.92
CA ALA A 279 7.72 1.85 -21.35
C ALA A 279 8.78 2.95 -21.57
N ARG A 280 8.67 4.07 -20.85
CA ARG A 280 9.66 5.17 -20.91
C ARG A 280 11.03 4.74 -20.40
N LEU A 281 11.08 3.91 -19.36
CA LEU A 281 12.31 3.35 -18.83
C LEU A 281 12.98 2.42 -19.85
N LYS A 282 12.21 1.51 -20.45
CA LYS A 282 12.70 0.59 -21.50
C LYS A 282 13.18 1.32 -22.75
N GLU A 283 12.50 2.39 -23.16
CA GLU A 283 12.91 3.21 -24.30
C GLU A 283 14.22 3.96 -24.01
N ALA A 284 14.40 4.45 -22.78
CA ALA A 284 15.64 5.09 -22.36
C ALA A 284 16.82 4.10 -22.32
N GLU A 285 16.60 2.87 -21.83
CA GLU A 285 17.60 1.79 -21.86
C GLU A 285 17.94 1.39 -23.30
N LYS A 286 16.93 1.26 -24.17
CA LYS A 286 17.13 0.96 -25.59
C LYS A 286 17.98 2.04 -26.28
N LYS A 287 17.69 3.32 -26.04
CA LYS A 287 18.46 4.44 -26.60
C LYS A 287 19.91 4.45 -26.14
N ARG A 288 20.16 4.12 -24.86
CA ARG A 288 21.55 3.99 -24.35
C ARG A 288 22.32 2.87 -25.04
N MET A 289 21.70 1.69 -25.20
CA MET A 289 22.33 0.57 -25.91
C MET A 289 22.61 0.93 -27.38
N GLU A 290 21.68 1.63 -28.03
CA GLU A 290 21.83 2.07 -29.42
C GLU A 290 22.92 3.13 -29.58
N GLU A 291 23.05 4.07 -28.64
CA GLU A 291 24.16 5.03 -28.59
C GLU A 291 25.51 4.35 -28.34
N GLU A 292 25.56 3.32 -27.49
CA GLU A 292 26.76 2.53 -27.21
C GLU A 292 27.22 1.75 -28.44
N ILE A 293 26.29 1.11 -29.15
CA ILE A 293 26.58 0.42 -30.42
C ILE A 293 27.09 1.42 -31.47
N ARG A 294 26.43 2.58 -31.61
CA ARG A 294 26.85 3.62 -32.56
C ARG A 294 28.25 4.16 -32.27
N GLN A 295 28.62 4.28 -31.00
CA GLN A 295 29.97 4.68 -30.61
C GLN A 295 31.00 3.60 -30.94
N GLN A 296 30.68 2.32 -30.71
CA GLN A 296 31.53 1.19 -31.10
C GLN A 296 31.73 1.15 -32.62
N GLU A 297 30.67 1.31 -33.41
CA GLU A 297 30.75 1.33 -34.88
C GLU A 297 31.58 2.53 -35.39
N SER A 298 31.46 3.70 -34.76
CA SER A 298 32.27 4.88 -35.12
C SER A 298 33.75 4.78 -34.73
N GLY A 299 34.09 3.92 -33.77
CA GLY A 299 35.46 3.67 -33.31
C GLY A 299 36.18 2.56 -34.08
N THR A 300 35.53 1.92 -35.05
CA THR A 300 36.07 0.79 -35.82
C THR A 300 36.33 1.14 -37.31
N ALA A 301 36.39 2.44 -37.65
CA ALA A 301 36.72 2.94 -38.99
C ALA A 301 38.08 3.63 -39.02
#